data_AF-A0A920QWS0-F1
#
_entry.id   AF-A0A920QWS0-F1
#
_cell.length_a   1.000
_cell.length_b   1.000
_cell.length_c   1.000
_cell.angle_alpha   90.00
_cell.angle_beta   90.00
_cell.angle_gamma   90.00
#
_symmetry.space_group_name_H-M   'P 1'
#
loop_
_entity.id
_entity.type
_entity.pdbx_description
1 polymer ?
#
loop_
_entity_poly.entity_id
_entity_poly.type
_entity_poly.pdbx_seq_one_letter_code
_entity_poly.pdbx_strand_id
1 'polypeptide(L)'
;MMLIFTEFGRRIKDNGSGTDHGSGGGAYLVGNSVNGGFYGEYPSINPSDWLNGEDMKHNVDFRGVYSTVLDQWMGLDPVNIVHGNFEQLDPFIK
;
A
#
# COMPACT_ATOMS: atom_id res chain seq x y z
N MET A 1 -0.99 -0.04 18.49
CA MET A 1 -1.00 0.25 17.04
C MET A 1 -1.56 -0.97 16.33
N MET A 2 -2.45 -0.77 15.37
CA MET A 2 -3.04 -1.81 14.52
C MET A 2 -2.76 -1.47 13.06
N LEU A 3 -2.17 -2.43 12.34
CA LEU A 3 -2.07 -2.40 10.88
C LEU A 3 -3.20 -3.27 10.32
N ILE A 4 -4.01 -2.70 9.43
CA ILE A 4 -5.02 -3.39 8.64
C ILE A 4 -4.56 -3.33 7.20
N PHE A 5 -4.44 -4.46 6.52
CA PHE A 5 -3.96 -4.53 5.14
C PHE A 5 -4.83 -5.51 4.35
N THR A 6 -5.06 -5.19 3.09
CA THR A 6 -5.64 -6.12 2.11
C THR A 6 -4.79 -6.14 0.85
N GLU A 7 -4.44 -7.34 0.40
CA GLU A 7 -3.91 -7.58 -0.94
C GLU A 7 -5.03 -7.55 -2.00
N PHE A 8 -6.29 -7.65 -1.56
CA PHE A 8 -7.43 -7.77 -2.43
C PHE A 8 -7.94 -6.40 -2.90
N GLY A 9 -7.72 -6.13 -4.17
CA GLY A 9 -8.17 -4.98 -4.92
C GLY A 9 -9.24 -5.31 -5.97
N ARG A 10 -9.66 -4.30 -6.73
CA ARG A 10 -10.53 -4.48 -7.90
C ARG A 10 -9.81 -3.95 -9.14
N ARG A 11 -9.95 -4.66 -10.26
CA ARG A 11 -9.48 -4.17 -11.56
C ARG A 11 -10.26 -2.92 -11.95
N ILE A 12 -9.62 -2.00 -12.67
CA ILE A 12 -10.32 -0.81 -13.20
C ILE A 12 -11.16 -1.23 -14.41
N LYS A 13 -10.67 -2.20 -15.19
CA LYS A 13 -11.39 -2.71 -16.36
C LYS A 13 -12.62 -3.51 -15.96
N ASP A 14 -13.77 -3.15 -16.55
CA ASP A 14 -15.03 -3.88 -16.45
C ASP A 14 -14.95 -5.23 -17.19
N ASN A 15 -15.53 -6.28 -16.58
CA ASN A 15 -15.62 -7.62 -17.14
C ASN A 15 -17.01 -7.95 -17.75
N GLY A 16 -17.91 -6.96 -17.83
CA GLY A 16 -19.29 -7.06 -18.33
C GLY A 16 -20.33 -7.36 -17.24
N SER A 17 -19.90 -7.74 -16.04
CA SER A 17 -20.76 -8.01 -14.88
C SER A 17 -20.30 -7.29 -13.61
N GLY A 18 -19.30 -6.40 -13.72
CA GLY A 18 -18.62 -5.77 -12.61
C GLY A 18 -17.11 -5.73 -12.86
N THR A 19 -16.32 -6.04 -11.84
CA THR A 19 -14.85 -6.04 -11.95
C THR A 19 -14.29 -7.40 -11.52
N ASP A 20 -13.07 -7.70 -11.92
CA ASP A 20 -12.35 -8.86 -11.36
C ASP A 20 -11.52 -8.44 -10.14
N HIS A 21 -10.93 -9.44 -9.49
CA HIS A 21 -9.91 -9.23 -8.49
C HIS A 21 -8.69 -8.54 -9.12
N GLY A 22 -8.26 -7.43 -8.51
CA GLY A 22 -7.13 -6.62 -8.96
C GLY A 22 -6.02 -6.54 -7.93
N SER A 23 -4.84 -6.16 -8.38
CA SER A 23 -3.61 -6.12 -7.54
C SER A 23 -3.45 -4.86 -6.68
N GLY A 24 -4.32 -3.86 -6.85
CA GLY A 24 -4.30 -2.61 -6.08
C GLY A 24 -5.20 -2.66 -4.84
N GLY A 25 -4.60 -2.75 -3.65
CA GLY A 25 -5.31 -2.82 -2.36
C GLY A 25 -5.21 -1.54 -1.52
N GLY A 26 -5.37 -1.69 -0.20
CA GLY A 26 -5.28 -0.58 0.76
C GLY A 26 -4.76 -1.04 2.12
N ALA A 27 -4.24 -0.08 2.88
CA ALA A 27 -3.78 -0.29 4.25
C ALA A 27 -4.21 0.86 5.16
N TYR A 28 -4.46 0.55 6.44
CA TYR A 28 -4.75 1.50 7.50
C TYR A 28 -3.81 1.26 8.67
N LEU A 29 -3.31 2.34 9.24
CA LEU A 29 -2.58 2.32 10.50
C LEU A 29 -3.36 3.10 11.54
N VAL A 30 -3.67 2.46 12.66
CA VAL A 30 -4.54 3.04 13.71
C VAL A 30 -3.86 2.95 15.07
N GLY A 31 -3.80 4.10 15.76
CA GLY A 31 -3.31 4.18 17.14
C GLY A 31 -2.88 5.59 17.53
N ASN A 32 -2.69 5.82 18.83
CA ASN A 32 -2.35 7.15 19.37
C ASN A 32 -0.99 7.68 18.90
N SER A 33 -0.08 6.80 18.49
CA SER A 33 1.24 7.15 17.96
C SER A 33 1.23 7.46 16.46
N VAL A 34 0.09 7.32 15.78
CA VAL A 34 -0.03 7.55 14.34
C VAL A 34 -0.41 9.00 14.10
N ASN A 35 0.39 9.71 13.31
CA ASN A 35 0.01 10.96 12.69
C ASN A 35 -0.99 10.66 11.58
N GLY A 36 -2.27 10.96 11.81
CA GLY A 36 -3.33 10.65 10.85
C GLY A 36 -3.17 11.42 9.54
N GLY A 37 -3.61 10.82 8.44
CA GLY A 37 -3.54 11.43 7.12
C GLY A 37 -3.64 10.42 5.99
N PHE A 38 -3.60 10.92 4.77
CA PHE A 38 -3.44 10.10 3.57
C PHE A 38 -1.96 10.02 3.21
N TYR A 39 -1.44 8.79 3.09
CA TYR A 39 -0.07 8.51 2.71
C TYR A 39 -0.08 7.82 1.35
N GLY A 40 0.60 8.43 0.38
CA GLY A 40 0.59 8.00 -1.03
C GLY A 40 -0.04 9.06 -1.94
N GLU A 41 -0.48 8.64 -3.11
CA GLU A 41 -1.11 9.51 -4.12
C GLU A 41 -2.48 8.99 -4.52
N TYR A 42 -3.32 9.82 -5.13
CA TYR A 42 -4.52 9.30 -5.78
C TYR A 42 -4.10 8.58 -7.07
N PRO A 43 -4.45 7.30 -7.24
CA PRO A 43 -4.03 6.55 -8.42
C PRO A 43 -4.70 7.10 -9.68
N SER A 44 -3.97 7.10 -10.80
CA SER A 44 -4.50 7.48 -12.10
C SER A 44 -5.57 6.48 -12.56
N ILE A 45 -6.65 7.00 -13.16
CA ILE A 45 -7.68 6.21 -13.83
C ILE A 45 -7.51 6.18 -15.35
N ASN A 46 -6.48 6.84 -15.90
CA ASN A 46 -6.22 6.86 -17.33
C ASN A 46 -5.80 5.45 -17.80
N PRO A 47 -6.47 4.87 -18.82
CA PRO A 47 -6.12 3.57 -19.38
C PRO A 47 -4.65 3.41 -19.78
N SER A 48 -3.94 4.49 -20.13
CA SER A 48 -2.50 4.42 -20.44
C SER A 48 -1.62 4.03 -19.25
N ASP A 49 -2.11 4.24 -18.04
CA ASP A 49 -1.36 4.03 -16.80
C ASP A 49 -1.69 2.70 -16.14
N TRP A 50 -2.65 1.94 -16.68
CA TRP A 50 -3.08 0.66 -16.12
C TRP A 50 -2.00 -0.40 -16.28
N LEU A 51 -1.78 -1.18 -15.23
CA LEU A 51 -0.91 -2.35 -15.29
C LEU A 51 -1.59 -3.46 -16.08
N ASN A 52 -0.84 -4.08 -16.99
CA ASN A 52 -1.33 -5.17 -17.86
C ASN A 52 -2.62 -4.81 -18.65
N GLY A 53 -2.93 -3.52 -18.78
CA GLY A 53 -4.16 -3.04 -19.42
C GLY A 53 -5.46 -3.31 -18.66
N GLU A 54 -5.39 -3.62 -17.36
CA GLU A 54 -6.59 -3.94 -16.56
C GLU A 54 -6.50 -3.53 -15.07
N ASP A 55 -5.31 -3.54 -14.48
CA ASP A 55 -5.08 -3.26 -13.07
C ASP A 55 -4.75 -1.79 -12.82
N MET A 56 -5.15 -1.32 -11.63
CA MET A 56 -4.69 -0.03 -11.12
C MET A 56 -3.19 -0.11 -10.80
N LYS A 57 -2.41 0.86 -11.26
CA LYS A 57 -1.02 1.01 -10.87
C LYS A 57 -0.92 1.51 -9.43
N HIS A 58 -0.27 0.73 -8.57
CA HIS A 58 0.00 1.12 -7.19
C HIS A 58 1.05 2.25 -7.14
N ASN A 59 0.96 3.08 -6.11
CA ASN A 59 1.93 4.15 -5.81
C ASN A 59 2.66 3.95 -4.48
N VAL A 60 2.16 3.05 -3.63
CA VAL A 60 2.84 2.60 -2.41
C VAL A 60 3.03 1.10 -2.53
N ASP A 61 4.28 0.65 -2.42
CA ASP A 61 4.59 -0.77 -2.31
C ASP A 61 4.27 -1.25 -0.89
N PHE A 62 3.50 -2.32 -0.75
CA PHE A 62 3.11 -2.84 0.56
C PHE A 62 4.34 -3.23 1.41
N ARG A 63 5.45 -3.64 0.77
CA ARG A 63 6.71 -3.96 1.47
C ARG A 63 7.32 -2.73 2.11
N GLY A 64 7.08 -1.54 1.56
CA GLY A 64 7.40 -0.26 2.17
C GLY A 64 6.60 -0.03 3.46
N VAL A 65 5.30 -0.33 3.45
CA VAL A 65 4.44 -0.26 4.64
C VAL A 65 4.92 -1.20 5.75
N TYR A 66 5.25 -2.46 5.41
CA TYR A 66 5.83 -3.39 6.37
C TYR A 66 7.20 -2.93 6.87
N SER A 67 8.06 -2.40 5.98
CA SER A 67 9.36 -1.84 6.35
C SER A 67 9.22 -0.72 7.38
N THR A 68 8.29 0.22 7.15
CA THR A 68 7.99 1.32 8.06
C THR A 68 7.58 0.83 9.45
N VAL A 69 6.71 -0.18 9.55
CA VAL A 69 6.28 -0.71 10.85
C VAL A 69 7.40 -1.46 11.56
N LEU A 70 8.15 -2.29 10.83
CA LEU A 70 9.27 -3.05 11.39
C LEU A 70 10.36 -2.12 11.95
N ASP A 71 10.74 -1.10 11.18
CA ASP A 71 11.81 -0.18 11.54
C ASP A 71 11.34 0.83 12.60
N GLN A 72 10.37 1.68 12.24
CA GLN A 72 10.04 2.86 13.02
C GLN A 72 9.20 2.55 14.27
N TRP A 73 8.47 1.43 14.29
CA TRP A 73 7.65 1.03 15.46
C TRP A 73 8.25 -0.13 16.24
N MET A 74 8.79 -1.15 15.56
CA MET A 74 9.33 -2.35 16.23
C MET A 74 10.84 -2.25 16.49
N GLY A 75 11.56 -1.31 15.88
CA GLY A 75 13.00 -1.16 16.05
C GLY A 75 13.81 -2.29 15.42
N LEU A 76 13.30 -2.90 14.34
CA LEU A 76 13.92 -4.02 13.63
C LEU A 76 14.46 -3.59 12.26
N ASP A 77 15.57 -4.16 11.83
CA ASP A 77 16.05 -4.00 10.45
C ASP A 77 15.09 -4.74 9.48
N PRO A 78 14.40 -4.02 8.57
CA PRO A 78 13.40 -4.64 7.70
C PRO A 78 14.03 -5.38 6.52
N VAL A 79 15.26 -5.06 6.10
CA VAL A 79 15.78 -5.41 4.76
C VAL A 79 15.75 -6.91 4.51
N ASN A 80 16.15 -7.71 5.50
CA ASN A 80 16.15 -9.16 5.38
C ASN A 80 14.76 -9.79 5.52
N ILE A 81 13.81 -9.11 6.17
CA ILE A 81 12.44 -9.59 6.40
C ILE A 81 11.58 -9.37 5.17
N VAL A 82 11.70 -8.20 4.52
CA VAL A 82 10.92 -7.86 3.31
C VAL A 82 11.67 -8.17 2.00
N HIS A 83 12.90 -8.71 2.11
CA HIS A 83 13.77 -9.09 0.99
C HIS A 83 14.15 -7.94 0.05
N GLY A 84 14.48 -6.77 0.61
CA GLY A 84 14.92 -5.63 -0.17
C GLY A 84 14.82 -4.30 0.57
N ASN A 85 15.16 -3.22 -0.15
CA ASN A 85 14.96 -1.86 0.31
C ASN A 85 13.73 -1.30 -0.39
N PHE A 86 12.77 -0.81 0.39
CA PHE A 86 11.53 -0.23 -0.10
C PHE A 86 11.34 1.15 0.50
N GLU A 87 10.68 2.04 -0.25
CA GLU A 87 10.35 3.37 0.23
C GLU A 87 9.49 3.28 1.50
N GLN A 88 9.96 3.92 2.57
CA GLN A 88 9.25 3.99 3.84
C GLN A 88 8.40 5.26 3.89
N LEU A 89 7.28 5.15 4.61
CA LEU A 89 6.42 6.27 4.99
C LEU A 89 6.84 6.83 6.36
N ASP A 90 6.38 8.05 6.70
CA ASP A 90 6.57 8.67 8.02
C ASP A 90 5.25 8.84 8.79
N PRO A 91 4.58 7.75 9.22
CA PRO A 91 3.27 7.83 9.85
C PRO A 91 3.33 8.02 11.37
N PHE A 92 4.49 7.92 12.01
CA PHE A 92 4.60 7.97 13.47
C PHE A 92 4.97 9.36 13.99
N ILE A 93 4.30 9.77 15.07
CA ILE A 93 4.64 10.98 15.81
C ILE A 93 6.00 10.77 16.48
N LYS A 94 6.93 11.71 16.27
CA LYS A 94 8.26 11.73 16.89
C LYS A 94 8.23 12.28 18.31
#